data_AF-A0A089XA92-F1
#
_entry.id   AF-A0A089XA92-F1
#
_cell.length_a   1.000
_cell.length_b   1.000
_cell.length_c   1.000
_cell.angle_alpha   90.00
_cell.angle_beta   90.00
_cell.angle_gamma   90.00
#
_symmetry.space_group_name_H-M   'P 1'
#
loop_
_entity.id
_entity.type
_entity.pdbx_description
1 polymer ?
#
loop_
_entity_poly.entity_id
_entity_poly.type
_entity_poly.pdbx_seq_one_letter_code
_entity_poly.pdbx_strand_id
1 'polypeptide(L)'
;MRQAQAGWIAGAAAAVLVAAGAVTYAVASDSGSPRVPTADSADAGFARDMAVHHQQAVEMSYIVRDRTRDEEVRRLAYDIAQTQANQRGMLLGWLDLWELPKVSAKPPMSWMGMGNAPSRGDGSLMPGMATDDELARLGRLSGRDAEVYFLKLMTEHHKGGVHMAEGCVSACTVEVEKELAQGMVEAQQSEIDLMADMLAERGAEAS
;
A
#
# COMPACT_ATOMS: atom_id res chain seq x y z
N MET A 1 -29.74 -56.62 -37.72
CA MET A 1 -29.19 -56.28 -36.38
C MET A 1 -27.88 -55.48 -36.39
N ARG A 2 -27.14 -55.35 -37.52
CA ARG A 2 -25.83 -54.64 -37.57
C ARG A 2 -25.89 -53.10 -37.70
N GLN A 3 -26.99 -52.53 -38.22
CA GLN A 3 -27.08 -51.08 -38.45
C GLN A 3 -27.37 -50.27 -37.18
N ALA A 4 -28.05 -50.85 -36.19
CA ALA A 4 -28.31 -50.16 -34.93
C ALA A 4 -26.98 -49.89 -34.20
N GLN A 5 -26.09 -50.89 -34.05
CA GLN A 5 -24.84 -50.75 -33.30
C GLN A 5 -23.90 -49.66 -33.87
N ALA A 6 -23.88 -49.46 -35.19
CA ALA A 6 -23.05 -48.42 -35.82
C ALA A 6 -23.52 -46.99 -35.48
N GLY A 7 -24.83 -46.77 -35.36
CA GLY A 7 -25.40 -45.46 -34.97
C GLY A 7 -25.07 -45.08 -33.53
N TRP A 8 -25.03 -46.06 -32.62
CA TRP A 8 -24.67 -45.84 -31.22
C TRP A 8 -23.17 -45.54 -31.03
N ILE A 9 -22.30 -46.22 -31.78
CA ILE A 9 -20.85 -45.99 -31.73
C ILE A 9 -20.51 -44.61 -32.32
N ALA A 10 -21.14 -44.23 -33.44
CA ALA A 10 -20.96 -42.91 -34.05
C ALA A 10 -21.49 -41.78 -33.16
N GLY A 11 -22.65 -41.98 -32.51
CA GLY A 11 -23.21 -41.02 -31.55
C GLY A 11 -22.35 -40.85 -30.29
N ALA A 12 -21.80 -41.95 -29.76
CA ALA A 12 -20.89 -41.90 -28.60
C ALA A 12 -19.56 -41.21 -28.94
N ALA A 13 -18.98 -41.47 -30.11
CA ALA A 13 -17.74 -40.82 -30.56
C ALA A 13 -17.92 -39.30 -30.78
N ALA A 14 -19.06 -38.89 -31.37
CA ALA A 14 -19.38 -37.47 -31.54
C ALA A 14 -19.61 -36.75 -30.19
N ALA A 15 -20.29 -37.40 -29.24
CA ALA A 15 -20.51 -36.84 -27.90
C ALA A 15 -19.20 -36.67 -27.11
N VAL A 16 -18.27 -37.62 -27.21
CA VAL A 16 -16.93 -37.52 -26.58
C VAL A 16 -16.11 -36.38 -27.18
N LEU A 17 -16.16 -36.18 -28.50
CA LEU A 17 -15.45 -35.07 -29.15
C LEU A 17 -16.02 -33.70 -28.78
N VAL A 18 -17.35 -33.57 -28.67
CA VAL A 18 -17.99 -32.32 -28.22
C VAL A 18 -17.67 -32.04 -26.76
N ALA A 19 -17.71 -33.05 -25.89
CA ALA A 19 -17.35 -32.90 -24.48
C ALA A 19 -15.87 -32.52 -24.31
N ALA A 20 -14.96 -33.17 -25.05
CA ALA A 20 -13.54 -32.83 -25.04
C ALA A 20 -13.28 -31.41 -25.57
N GLY A 21 -13.97 -31.00 -26.64
CA GLY A 21 -13.88 -29.64 -27.18
C GLY A 21 -14.43 -28.59 -26.21
N ALA A 22 -15.54 -28.87 -25.53
CA ALA A 22 -16.14 -27.98 -24.54
C ALA A 22 -15.28 -27.83 -23.29
N VAL A 23 -14.67 -28.93 -22.80
CA VAL A 23 -13.71 -28.89 -21.69
C VAL A 23 -12.46 -28.12 -22.10
N THR A 24 -11.92 -28.35 -23.31
CA THR A 24 -10.74 -27.63 -23.79
C THR A 24 -11.03 -26.13 -23.97
N TYR A 25 -12.21 -25.77 -24.47
CA TYR A 25 -12.63 -24.37 -24.60
C TYR A 25 -12.85 -23.72 -23.23
N ALA A 26 -13.48 -24.43 -22.27
CA ALA A 26 -13.68 -23.93 -20.91
C ALA A 26 -12.33 -23.67 -20.22
N VAL A 27 -11.38 -24.60 -20.32
CA VAL A 27 -10.03 -24.47 -19.74
C VAL A 27 -9.20 -23.40 -20.46
N ALA A 28 -9.39 -23.21 -21.76
CA ALA A 28 -8.75 -22.13 -22.52
C ALA A 28 -9.39 -20.75 -22.28
N SER A 29 -10.69 -20.72 -21.93
CA SER A 29 -11.42 -19.49 -21.57
C SER A 29 -11.22 -19.10 -20.10
N ASP A 30 -10.85 -20.08 -19.26
CA ASP A 30 -10.38 -19.91 -17.87
C ASP A 30 -8.86 -19.68 -17.82
N SER A 31 -8.31 -19.03 -18.85
CA SER A 31 -6.97 -18.47 -18.82
C SER A 31 -6.96 -17.20 -17.96
N GLY A 32 -7.28 -17.36 -16.68
CA GLY A 32 -7.13 -16.37 -15.61
C GLY A 32 -5.65 -16.15 -15.29
N SER A 33 -4.85 -15.78 -16.29
CA SER A 33 -3.54 -15.17 -16.01
C SER A 33 -3.82 -13.94 -15.15
N PRO A 34 -3.13 -13.75 -14.00
CA PRO A 34 -3.21 -12.50 -13.26
C PRO A 34 -2.94 -11.38 -14.26
N ARG A 35 -3.93 -10.52 -14.49
CA ARG A 35 -3.72 -9.38 -15.39
C ARG A 35 -2.69 -8.50 -14.71
N VAL A 36 -1.48 -8.49 -15.26
CA VAL A 36 -0.45 -7.53 -14.87
C VAL A 36 -1.08 -6.14 -14.99
N PRO A 37 -1.11 -5.34 -13.91
CA PRO A 37 -1.69 -4.01 -13.96
C PRO A 37 -0.98 -3.14 -15.00
N THR A 38 -1.69 -2.18 -15.58
CA THR A 38 -1.05 -1.22 -16.48
C THR A 38 -0.25 -0.20 -15.68
N ALA A 39 0.72 0.47 -16.30
CA ALA A 39 1.52 1.50 -15.63
C ALA A 39 0.68 2.64 -15.02
N ASP A 40 -0.53 2.84 -15.54
CA ASP A 40 -1.48 3.89 -15.17
C ASP A 40 -2.61 3.41 -14.24
N SER A 41 -2.58 2.15 -13.80
CA SER A 41 -3.59 1.60 -12.90
C SER A 41 -3.48 2.17 -11.47
N ALA A 42 -4.55 1.97 -10.69
CA ALA A 42 -4.54 2.26 -9.26
C ALA A 42 -3.46 1.45 -8.53
N ASP A 43 -3.32 0.16 -8.87
CA ASP A 43 -2.30 -0.75 -8.32
C ASP A 43 -0.88 -0.14 -8.48
N ALA A 44 -0.52 0.22 -9.71
CA ALA A 44 0.80 0.78 -10.01
C ALA A 44 1.00 2.19 -9.42
N GLY A 45 -0.07 2.97 -9.30
CA GLY A 45 -0.03 4.30 -8.68
C GLY A 45 0.18 4.21 -7.17
N PHE A 46 -0.65 3.41 -6.49
CA PHE A 46 -0.59 3.17 -5.05
C PHE A 46 0.77 2.59 -4.64
N ALA A 47 1.26 1.56 -5.34
CA ALA A 47 2.56 0.95 -5.02
C ALA A 47 3.72 1.95 -5.06
N ARG A 48 3.74 2.87 -6.05
CA ARG A 48 4.78 3.90 -6.14
C ARG A 48 4.64 4.94 -5.03
N ASP A 49 3.44 5.47 -4.88
CA ASP A 49 3.17 6.57 -3.97
C ASP A 49 3.32 6.13 -2.51
N MET A 50 2.73 5.00 -2.13
CA MET A 50 2.85 4.45 -0.78
C MET A 50 4.28 3.99 -0.46
N ALA A 51 5.07 3.51 -1.44
CA ALA A 51 6.47 3.20 -1.22
C ALA A 51 7.33 4.44 -0.89
N VAL A 52 7.00 5.60 -1.47
CA VAL A 52 7.65 6.88 -1.13
C VAL A 52 7.16 7.38 0.23
N HIS A 53 5.86 7.26 0.51
CA HIS A 53 5.25 7.63 1.79
C HIS A 53 5.88 6.84 2.96
N HIS A 54 5.93 5.51 2.85
CA HIS A 54 6.58 4.65 3.85
C HIS A 54 8.07 4.93 4.04
N GLN A 55 8.78 5.38 3.00
CA GLN A 55 10.19 5.74 3.14
C GLN A 55 10.39 6.88 4.14
N GLN A 56 9.49 7.86 4.18
CA GLN A 56 9.58 8.99 5.12
C GLN A 56 9.23 8.58 6.55
N ALA A 57 8.25 7.70 6.76
CA ALA A 57 7.98 7.16 8.10
C ALA A 57 9.19 6.41 8.66
N VAL A 58 9.85 5.58 7.84
CA VAL A 58 11.08 4.88 8.23
C VAL A 58 12.18 5.89 8.63
N GLU A 59 12.35 6.96 7.85
CA GLU A 59 13.31 8.03 8.15
C GLU A 59 13.00 8.73 9.49
N MET A 60 11.76 9.19 9.70
CA MET A 60 11.33 9.83 10.94
C MET A 60 11.56 8.92 12.16
N SER A 61 11.28 7.62 12.01
CA SER A 61 11.51 6.62 13.05
C SER A 61 12.99 6.44 13.39
N TYR A 62 13.89 6.44 12.39
CA TYR A 62 15.34 6.44 12.66
C TYR A 62 15.78 7.72 13.36
N ILE A 63 15.29 8.88 12.91
CA ILE A 63 15.63 10.17 13.52
C ILE A 63 15.24 10.17 15.00
N VAL A 64 13.97 9.91 15.35
CA VAL A 64 13.52 10.03 16.76
C VAL A 64 14.26 9.05 17.68
N ARG A 65 14.61 7.85 17.19
CA ARG A 65 15.37 6.88 17.97
C ARG A 65 16.75 7.41 18.38
N ASP A 66 17.36 8.27 17.59
CA ASP A 66 18.63 8.93 17.93
C ASP A 66 18.44 10.20 18.78
N ARG A 67 17.20 10.67 18.94
CA ARG A 67 16.85 11.90 19.69
C ARG A 67 16.29 11.65 21.08
N THR A 68 15.92 10.43 21.45
CA THR A 68 15.42 10.12 22.80
C THR A 68 15.95 8.79 23.37
N ARG A 69 15.85 8.67 24.70
CA ARG A 69 16.06 7.44 25.47
C ARG A 69 14.75 6.80 25.95
N ASP A 70 13.61 7.44 25.70
CA ASP A 70 12.29 6.92 26.06
C ASP A 70 12.01 5.59 25.35
N GLU A 71 11.75 4.53 26.12
CA GLU A 71 11.65 3.18 25.59
C GLU A 71 10.37 2.96 24.77
N GLU A 72 9.26 3.61 25.15
CA GLU A 72 7.97 3.47 24.49
C GLU A 72 8.00 4.09 23.09
N VAL A 73 8.50 5.32 22.97
CA VAL A 73 8.66 6.00 21.68
C VAL A 73 9.67 5.27 20.80
N ARG A 74 10.79 4.80 21.37
CA ARG A 74 11.78 4.02 20.62
C ARG A 74 11.23 2.70 20.10
N ARG A 75 10.36 2.05 20.88
CA ARG A 75 9.69 0.80 20.49
C ARG A 75 8.68 1.04 19.38
N LEU A 76 7.80 2.03 19.54
CA LEU A 76 6.85 2.42 18.49
C LEU A 76 7.58 2.75 17.18
N ALA A 77 8.62 3.58 17.24
CA ALA A 77 9.42 3.93 16.06
C ALA A 77 10.08 2.70 15.40
N TYR A 78 10.52 1.72 16.20
CA TYR A 78 11.05 0.47 15.66
C TYR A 78 9.97 -0.34 14.94
N ASP A 79 8.82 -0.53 15.57
CA ASP A 79 7.71 -1.32 15.02
C ASP A 79 7.20 -0.70 13.71
N ILE A 80 7.02 0.62 13.67
CA ILE A 80 6.67 1.37 12.44
C ILE A 80 7.74 1.17 11.37
N ALA A 81 9.03 1.35 11.72
CA ALA A 81 10.11 1.23 10.75
C ALA A 81 10.21 -0.18 10.15
N GLN A 82 10.02 -1.23 10.96
CA GLN A 82 10.04 -2.61 10.46
C GLN A 82 8.85 -2.90 9.55
N THR A 83 7.64 -2.55 9.99
CA THR A 83 6.41 -2.81 9.24
C THR A 83 6.41 -2.06 7.91
N GLN A 84 6.65 -0.75 7.93
CA GLN A 84 6.60 0.07 6.73
C GLN A 84 7.77 -0.18 5.77
N ALA A 85 8.97 -0.52 6.27
CA ALA A 85 10.07 -0.94 5.39
C ALA A 85 9.76 -2.27 4.68
N ASN A 86 9.14 -3.24 5.38
CA ASN A 86 8.73 -4.51 4.80
C ASN A 86 7.62 -4.31 3.74
N GLN A 87 6.59 -3.53 4.06
CA GLN A 87 5.50 -3.20 3.13
C GLN A 87 6.01 -2.45 1.90
N ARG A 88 6.90 -1.47 2.08
CA ARG A 88 7.60 -0.80 0.98
C ARG A 88 8.33 -1.79 0.08
N GLY A 89 9.02 -2.77 0.68
CA GLY A 89 9.69 -3.84 -0.06
C GLY A 89 8.72 -4.67 -0.91
N MET A 90 7.54 -5.01 -0.38
CA MET A 90 6.49 -5.72 -1.11
C MET A 90 5.99 -4.92 -2.30
N LEU A 91 5.59 -3.66 -2.09
CA LEU A 91 5.07 -2.77 -3.14
C LEU A 91 6.09 -2.59 -4.29
N LEU A 92 7.36 -2.33 -3.94
CA LEU A 92 8.43 -2.21 -4.94
C LEU A 92 8.73 -3.53 -5.64
N GLY A 93 8.64 -4.65 -4.93
CA GLY A 93 8.81 -5.99 -5.48
C GLY A 93 7.68 -6.37 -6.44
N TRP A 94 6.45 -5.93 -6.18
CA TRP A 94 5.33 -6.11 -7.10
C TRP A 94 5.50 -5.28 -8.37
N LEU A 95 5.95 -4.02 -8.26
CA LEU A 95 6.30 -3.21 -9.43
C LEU A 95 7.38 -3.88 -10.29
N ASP A 96 8.41 -4.48 -9.67
CA ASP A 96 9.43 -5.25 -10.40
C ASP A 96 8.84 -6.49 -11.07
N LEU A 97 8.00 -7.25 -10.36
CA LEU A 97 7.33 -8.45 -10.88
C LEU A 97 6.41 -8.13 -12.06
N TRP A 98 5.78 -6.96 -12.06
CA TRP A 98 4.93 -6.47 -13.14
C TRP A 98 5.71 -5.76 -14.26
N GLU A 99 7.03 -5.67 -14.15
CA GLU A 99 7.92 -4.95 -15.07
C GLU A 99 7.52 -3.46 -15.23
N LEU A 100 6.98 -2.86 -14.17
CA LEU A 100 6.55 -1.47 -14.15
C LEU A 100 7.63 -0.57 -13.54
N PRO A 101 7.87 0.64 -14.09
CA PRO A 101 8.80 1.59 -13.49
C PRO A 101 8.39 1.95 -12.06
N LYS A 102 9.35 2.06 -11.14
CA LYS A 102 9.13 2.52 -9.75
C LYS A 102 8.91 4.03 -9.60
N VAL A 103 9.21 4.77 -10.67
CA VAL A 103 9.04 6.23 -10.73
C VAL A 103 8.09 6.53 -11.88
N SER A 104 7.16 7.46 -11.66
CA SER A 104 6.22 7.93 -12.67
C SER A 104 6.57 9.34 -13.10
N ALA A 105 6.28 9.68 -14.37
CA ALA A 105 6.29 11.06 -14.83
C ALA A 105 5.03 11.83 -14.42
N LYS A 106 3.97 11.12 -14.00
CA LYS A 106 2.75 11.74 -13.49
C LYS A 106 2.98 12.23 -12.06
N PRO A 107 2.33 13.34 -11.65
CA PRO A 107 2.34 13.77 -10.26
C PRO A 107 1.86 12.66 -9.31
N PRO A 108 2.34 12.61 -8.06
CA PRO A 108 1.78 11.76 -7.02
C PRO A 108 0.26 11.92 -6.92
N MET A 109 -0.43 10.87 -6.48
CA MET A 109 -1.88 10.81 -6.30
C MET A 109 -2.71 10.96 -7.58
N SER A 110 -2.08 10.99 -8.77
CA SER A 110 -2.78 11.01 -10.07
C SER A 110 -3.72 9.81 -10.24
N TRP A 111 -3.37 8.65 -9.68
CA TRP A 111 -4.17 7.43 -9.72
C TRP A 111 -5.47 7.53 -8.90
N MET A 112 -5.55 8.46 -7.93
CA MET A 112 -6.77 8.84 -7.20
C MET A 112 -7.47 10.06 -7.81
N GLY A 113 -7.05 10.55 -8.98
CA GLY A 113 -7.58 11.77 -9.58
C GLY A 113 -7.14 13.06 -8.87
N MET A 114 -6.14 12.98 -7.99
CA MET A 114 -5.69 14.08 -7.12
C MET A 114 -4.36 14.70 -7.59
N GLY A 115 -3.83 14.30 -8.75
CA GLY A 115 -2.54 14.80 -9.27
C GLY A 115 -2.51 16.29 -9.64
N ASN A 116 -3.68 16.95 -9.74
CA ASN A 116 -3.81 18.39 -9.94
C ASN A 116 -4.24 19.13 -8.67
N ALA A 117 -4.32 18.45 -7.53
CA ALA A 117 -4.65 19.10 -6.28
C ALA A 117 -3.58 20.18 -5.99
N PRO A 118 -3.97 21.38 -5.53
CA PRO A 118 -3.00 22.40 -5.17
C PRO A 118 -2.07 21.84 -4.11
N SER A 119 -0.77 21.79 -4.42
CA SER A 119 0.25 21.52 -3.39
C SER A 119 0.06 22.55 -2.27
N ARG A 120 0.18 22.11 -1.01
CA ARG A 120 0.06 23.00 0.15
C ARG A 120 1.11 24.13 0.17
N GLY A 121 2.05 24.13 -0.77
CA GLY A 121 3.12 25.13 -0.87
C GLY A 121 4.21 24.91 0.17
N ASP A 122 4.15 23.79 0.88
CA ASP A 122 5.00 23.41 2.00
C ASP A 122 6.03 22.33 1.59
N GLY A 123 6.01 21.89 0.33
CA GLY A 123 6.90 20.85 -0.20
C GLY A 123 6.39 19.43 -0.01
N SER A 124 5.26 19.21 0.69
CA SER A 124 4.65 17.89 0.82
C SER A 124 4.08 17.40 -0.53
N LEU A 125 4.48 16.19 -0.93
CA LEU A 125 4.11 15.58 -2.20
C LEU A 125 2.79 14.79 -2.14
N MET A 126 2.44 14.30 -0.94
CA MET A 126 1.30 13.42 -0.70
C MET A 126 0.67 13.75 0.67
N PRO A 127 -0.60 13.37 0.90
CA PRO A 127 -1.27 13.62 2.18
C PRO A 127 -0.46 13.13 3.39
N GLY A 128 -0.38 13.97 4.42
CA GLY A 128 0.26 13.63 5.70
C GLY A 128 1.79 13.64 5.71
N MET A 129 2.46 13.72 4.56
CA MET A 129 3.92 13.79 4.49
C MET A 129 4.44 15.02 5.25
N ALA A 130 5.44 14.80 6.10
CA ALA A 130 6.21 15.87 6.72
C ALA A 130 7.02 16.62 5.65
N THR A 131 7.19 17.92 5.86
CA THR A 131 8.03 18.79 5.03
C THR A 131 9.50 18.64 5.39
N ASP A 132 10.39 19.09 4.52
CA ASP A 132 11.84 19.09 4.78
C ASP A 132 12.21 19.88 6.04
N ASP A 133 11.52 21.01 6.28
CA ASP A 133 11.73 21.85 7.46
C ASP A 133 11.30 21.14 8.76
N GLU A 134 10.22 20.34 8.70
CA GLU A 134 9.74 19.54 9.82
C GLU A 134 10.68 18.36 10.11
N LEU A 135 11.15 17.65 9.08
CA LEU A 135 12.18 16.61 9.24
C LEU A 135 13.48 17.18 9.83
N ALA A 136 13.92 18.32 9.32
CA ALA A 136 15.10 19.00 9.84
C ALA A 136 14.90 19.47 11.29
N ARG A 137 13.68 19.92 11.64
CA ARG A 137 13.34 20.28 13.02
C ARG A 137 13.34 19.05 13.93
N LEU A 138 12.73 17.95 13.53
CA LEU A 138 12.76 16.69 14.28
C LEU A 138 14.21 16.25 14.58
N GLY A 139 15.09 16.38 13.58
CA GLY A 139 16.52 16.11 13.72
C GLY A 139 17.31 17.07 14.64
N ARG A 140 16.72 18.18 15.10
CA ARG A 140 17.36 19.11 16.05
C ARG A 140 16.81 19.00 17.47
N LEU A 141 15.60 18.48 17.64
CA LEU A 141 14.99 18.30 18.95
C LEU A 141 15.62 17.11 19.70
N SER A 142 15.40 17.03 21.01
CA SER A 142 15.88 15.91 21.83
C SER A 142 14.96 15.66 23.03
N GLY A 143 14.99 14.43 23.55
CA GLY A 143 14.14 13.98 24.65
C GLY A 143 12.66 14.21 24.37
N ARG A 144 11.92 14.67 25.38
CA ARG A 144 10.47 14.89 25.33
C ARG A 144 10.02 15.76 24.16
N ASP A 145 10.79 16.79 23.78
CA ASP A 145 10.42 17.66 22.66
C ASP A 145 10.48 16.91 21.32
N ALA A 146 11.47 16.04 21.14
CA ALA A 146 11.54 15.19 19.94
C ALA A 146 10.44 14.14 19.92
N GLU A 147 10.12 13.54 21.08
CA GLU A 147 9.05 12.57 21.23
C GLU A 147 7.69 13.15 20.84
N VAL A 148 7.29 14.27 21.45
CA VAL A 148 6.01 14.93 21.16
C VAL A 148 5.94 15.34 19.69
N TYR A 149 7.04 15.84 19.14
CA TYR A 149 7.06 16.28 17.76
C TYR A 149 6.99 15.11 16.77
N PHE A 150 7.71 14.01 17.03
CA PHE A 150 7.60 12.77 16.25
C PHE A 150 6.18 12.22 16.27
N LEU A 151 5.57 12.11 17.44
CA LEU A 151 4.20 11.57 17.57
C LEU A 151 3.20 12.43 16.78
N LYS A 152 3.33 13.76 16.81
CA LYS A 152 2.48 14.65 15.99
C LYS A 152 2.68 14.44 14.49
N LEU A 153 3.93 14.41 14.03
CA LEU A 153 4.22 14.21 12.61
C LEU A 153 3.74 12.85 12.14
N MET A 154 4.01 11.79 12.91
CA MET A 154 3.63 10.43 12.56
C MET A 154 2.10 10.24 12.61
N THR A 155 1.38 10.90 13.51
CA THR A 155 -0.09 10.92 13.48
C THR A 155 -0.64 11.53 12.19
N GLU A 156 -0.13 12.69 11.75
CA GLU A 156 -0.56 13.29 10.48
C GLU A 156 -0.16 12.43 9.28
N HIS A 157 1.04 11.85 9.33
CA HIS A 157 1.54 10.93 8.33
C HIS A 157 0.61 9.72 8.18
N HIS A 158 0.23 9.08 9.28
CA HIS A 158 -0.70 7.94 9.29
C HIS A 158 -2.10 8.30 8.81
N LYS A 159 -2.63 9.48 9.17
CA LYS A 159 -3.92 9.95 8.61
C LYS A 159 -3.86 10.03 7.08
N GLY A 160 -2.75 10.53 6.54
CA GLY A 160 -2.48 10.53 5.10
C GLY A 160 -2.36 9.13 4.51
N GLY A 161 -1.63 8.24 5.19
CA GLY A 161 -1.46 6.85 4.78
C GLY A 161 -2.76 6.06 4.76
N VAL A 162 -3.64 6.25 5.75
CA VAL A 162 -5.00 5.67 5.79
C VAL A 162 -5.81 6.14 4.59
N HIS A 163 -5.83 7.45 4.30
CA HIS A 163 -6.55 7.99 3.14
C HIS A 163 -6.08 7.37 1.81
N MET A 164 -4.76 7.19 1.64
CA MET A 164 -4.19 6.55 0.46
C MET A 164 -4.57 5.07 0.39
N ALA A 165 -4.50 4.35 1.52
CA ALA A 165 -4.83 2.94 1.60
C ALA A 165 -6.31 2.67 1.31
N GLU A 166 -7.24 3.47 1.84
CA GLU A 166 -8.67 3.44 1.50
C GLU A 166 -8.89 3.65 -0.01
N GLY A 167 -8.13 4.56 -0.62
CA GLY A 167 -8.10 4.76 -2.06
C GLY A 167 -7.78 3.48 -2.83
N CYS A 168 -6.77 2.72 -2.38
CA CYS A 168 -6.43 1.44 -3.00
C CYS A 168 -7.48 0.36 -2.73
N VAL A 169 -8.01 0.24 -1.51
CA VAL A 169 -9.10 -0.72 -1.20
C VAL A 169 -10.28 -0.54 -2.18
N SER A 170 -10.58 0.71 -2.55
CA SER A 170 -11.64 1.05 -3.49
C SER A 170 -11.26 0.83 -4.97
N ALA A 171 -10.05 1.21 -5.38
CA ALA A 171 -9.69 1.35 -6.80
C ALA A 171 -8.71 0.30 -7.33
N CYS A 172 -7.89 -0.32 -6.47
CA CYS A 172 -6.96 -1.37 -6.87
C CYS A 172 -7.71 -2.63 -7.34
N THR A 173 -7.04 -3.43 -8.15
CA THR A 173 -7.60 -4.63 -8.80
C THR A 173 -6.83 -5.90 -8.47
N VAL A 174 -5.60 -5.79 -7.96
CA VAL A 174 -4.81 -6.91 -7.45
C VAL A 174 -5.23 -7.20 -6.02
N GLU A 175 -5.84 -8.37 -5.79
CA GLU A 175 -6.42 -8.71 -4.50
C GLU A 175 -5.42 -8.70 -3.34
N VAL A 176 -4.20 -9.22 -3.53
CA VAL A 176 -3.17 -9.19 -2.45
C VAL A 176 -2.73 -7.77 -2.10
N GLU A 177 -2.76 -6.83 -3.05
CA GLU A 177 -2.45 -5.42 -2.78
C GLU A 177 -3.59 -4.72 -2.06
N LYS A 178 -4.84 -5.04 -2.40
CA LYS A 178 -6.02 -4.56 -1.66
C LYS A 178 -6.06 -5.09 -0.23
N GLU A 179 -5.76 -6.36 -0.03
CA GLU A 179 -5.67 -6.96 1.31
C GLU A 179 -4.57 -6.28 2.14
N LEU A 180 -3.41 -6.02 1.53
CA LEU A 180 -2.35 -5.25 2.17
C LEU A 180 -2.82 -3.85 2.56
N ALA A 181 -3.48 -3.14 1.65
CA ALA A 181 -4.01 -1.80 1.90
C ALA A 181 -5.06 -1.79 3.02
N GLN A 182 -5.96 -2.77 3.06
CA GLN A 182 -6.92 -2.92 4.17
C GLN A 182 -6.21 -3.13 5.51
N GLY A 183 -5.18 -3.98 5.53
CA GLY A 183 -4.34 -4.16 6.73
C GLY A 183 -3.61 -2.89 7.15
N MET A 184 -3.18 -2.05 6.19
CA MET A 184 -2.58 -0.74 6.48
C MET A 184 -3.58 0.23 7.13
N VAL A 185 -4.86 0.23 6.70
CA VAL A 185 -5.91 1.06 7.31
C VAL A 185 -6.08 0.69 8.78
N GLU A 186 -6.23 -0.60 9.07
CA GLU A 186 -6.45 -1.10 10.44
C GLU A 186 -5.25 -0.83 11.34
N ALA A 187 -4.04 -1.14 10.87
CA ALA A 187 -2.81 -0.95 11.65
C ALA A 187 -2.54 0.53 11.92
N GLN A 188 -2.63 1.39 10.90
CA GLN A 188 -2.34 2.82 11.08
C GLN A 188 -3.40 3.51 11.95
N GLN A 189 -4.67 3.10 11.89
CA GLN A 189 -5.69 3.62 12.80
C GLN A 189 -5.39 3.25 14.26
N SER A 190 -5.00 2.00 14.52
CA SER A 190 -4.59 1.58 15.86
C SER A 190 -3.35 2.33 16.36
N GLU A 191 -2.38 2.61 15.48
CA GLU A 191 -1.18 3.37 15.83
C GLU A 191 -1.50 4.86 16.07
N ILE A 192 -2.45 5.45 15.34
CA ILE A 192 -2.95 6.81 15.60
C ILE A 192 -3.51 6.92 17.02
N ASP A 193 -4.34 5.95 17.43
CA ASP A 193 -4.96 5.95 18.76
C ASP A 193 -3.88 5.82 19.86
N LEU A 194 -2.92 4.91 19.67
CA LEU A 194 -1.78 4.77 20.58
C LEU A 194 -0.96 6.06 20.68
N MET A 195 -0.66 6.71 19.56
CA MET A 195 0.09 7.96 19.56
C MET A 195 -0.67 9.10 20.25
N ALA A 196 -2.00 9.12 20.16
CA ALA A 196 -2.83 10.08 20.87
C ALA A 196 -2.72 9.90 22.39
N ASP A 197 -2.75 8.66 22.88
CA ASP A 197 -2.54 8.35 24.30
C ASP A 197 -1.13 8.76 24.76
N MET A 198 -0.10 8.40 23.98
CA MET A 198 1.29 8.75 24.29
C MET A 198 1.54 10.27 24.30
N LEU A 199 0.81 11.03 23.46
CA LEU A 199 0.82 12.49 23.47
C LEU A 199 0.18 13.03 24.75
N ALA A 200 -0.98 12.49 25.15
CA ALA A 200 -1.70 12.91 26.35
C ALA A 200 -0.86 12.69 27.63
N GLU A 201 -0.19 11.55 27.75
CA GLU A 201 0.78 11.26 28.83
C GLU A 201 1.94 12.27 28.87
N ARG A 202 2.29 12.82 27.69
CA ARG A 202 3.29 13.87 27.52
C ARG A 202 2.70 15.28 27.59
N GLY A 203 1.45 15.44 28.05
CA GLY A 203 0.78 16.73 28.23
C GLY A 203 0.62 17.51 26.92
N ALA A 204 0.49 16.79 25.81
CA ALA A 204 0.30 17.32 24.47
C ALA A 204 -0.92 16.66 23.82
N GLU A 205 -1.46 17.29 22.77
CA GLU A 205 -2.54 16.72 21.97
C GLU A 205 -2.11 16.61 20.51
N ALA A 206 -2.73 15.67 19.79
CA ALA A 206 -2.64 15.61 18.33
C ALA A 206 -3.22 16.90 17.71
N SER A 207 -2.76 17.23 16.51
CA SER A 207 -3.22 18.43 15.79
C SER A 207 -4.55 18.18 15.09
#